data_AF-A0A2D6BTT4-F1
#
_entry.id   AF-A0A2D6BTT4-F1
#
_cell.length_a   1.000
_cell.length_b   1.000
_cell.length_c   1.000
_cell.angle_alpha   90.00
_cell.angle_beta   90.00
_cell.angle_gamma   90.00
#
_symmetry.space_group_name_H-M   'P 1'
#
loop_
_entity.id
_entity.type
_entity.pdbx_description
1 polymer ?
#
loop_
_entity_poly.entity_id
_entity_poly.type
_entity_poly.pdbx_seq_one_letter_code
_entity_poly.pdbx_strand_id
1 'polypeptide(L)'
;MADSPAFDFVCTQLEERTDLDRLATRGTVRLALKQAGLEARTITADQMKVVLEKVLPGELSARGIDGGADLCVQLKAGLAGIERGSEPETPDAVFRRLGGS
;
A
#
# COMPACT_ATOMS: atom_id res chain seq x y z
N MET A 1 7.83 -0.09 16.95
CA MET A 1 6.43 0.26 16.65
C MET A 1 6.21 -0.02 15.18
N ALA A 2 5.24 -0.87 14.84
CA ALA A 2 4.97 -1.29 13.47
C ALA A 2 4.32 -0.16 12.66
N ASP A 3 4.64 -0.08 11.37
CA ASP A 3 3.92 0.76 10.42
C ASP A 3 2.60 0.04 10.03
N SER A 4 1.69 0.73 9.32
CA SER A 4 0.42 0.11 8.92
C SER A 4 0.62 -0.97 7.84
N PRO A 5 -0.26 -1.98 7.75
CA PRO A 5 -0.19 -3.00 6.69
C PRO A 5 -0.25 -2.42 5.28
N ALA A 6 -1.04 -1.36 5.06
CA ALA A 6 -1.12 -0.69 3.77
C ALA A 6 0.20 0.00 3.39
N PHE A 7 0.86 0.64 4.36
CA PHE A 7 2.17 1.24 4.18
C PHE A 7 3.25 0.20 3.87
N ASP A 8 3.31 -0.87 4.66
CA ASP A 8 4.31 -1.91 4.46
C ASP A 8 4.14 -2.62 3.12
N PHE A 9 2.90 -2.94 2.72
CA PHE A 9 2.62 -3.52 1.41
C PHE A 9 3.13 -2.63 0.25
N VAL A 10 2.78 -1.34 0.26
CA VAL A 10 3.21 -0.42 -0.81
C VAL A 10 4.74 -0.30 -0.83
N CYS A 11 5.39 -0.21 0.33
CA CYS A 11 6.85 -0.16 0.39
C CYS A 11 7.48 -1.43 -0.17
N THR A 12 7.01 -2.61 0.23
CA THR A 12 7.53 -3.89 -0.29
C THR A 12 7.36 -3.97 -1.80
N GLN A 13 6.17 -3.63 -2.32
CA GLN A 13 5.92 -3.71 -3.75
C GLN A 13 6.71 -2.69 -4.58
N LEU A 14 7.02 -1.51 -4.03
CA LEU A 14 7.89 -0.53 -4.70
C LEU A 14 9.34 -1.00 -4.72
N GLU A 15 9.84 -1.54 -3.61
CA GLU A 15 11.20 -2.09 -3.50
C GLU A 15 11.40 -3.27 -4.47
N GLU A 16 10.38 -4.10 -4.69
CA GLU A 16 10.43 -5.23 -5.63
C GLU A 16 10.35 -4.83 -7.11
N ARG A 17 9.80 -3.65 -7.43
CA ARG A 17 9.45 -3.26 -8.80
C ARG A 17 10.19 -2.02 -9.30
N THR A 18 11.07 -1.46 -8.48
CA THR A 18 11.88 -0.28 -8.81
C THR A 18 13.31 -0.50 -8.31
N ASP A 19 14.24 0.34 -8.74
CA ASP A 19 15.62 0.30 -8.25
C ASP A 19 15.81 1.00 -6.89
N LEU A 20 14.72 1.42 -6.23
CA LEU A 20 14.80 2.07 -4.93
C LEU A 20 15.10 1.04 -3.84
N ASP A 21 16.18 1.29 -3.08
CA ASP A 21 16.44 0.50 -1.88
C ASP A 21 15.34 0.71 -0.81
N ARG A 22 15.34 -0.14 0.21
CA ARG A 22 14.36 -0.11 1.29
C ARG A 22 14.23 1.26 1.98
N LEU A 23 15.34 1.96 2.19
CA LEU A 23 15.34 3.25 2.88
C LEU A 23 14.75 4.33 1.98
N ALA A 24 15.19 4.39 0.72
CA ALA A 24 14.70 5.29 -0.30
C ALA A 24 13.21 5.10 -0.55
N THR A 25 12.76 3.84 -0.65
CA THR A 25 11.36 3.47 -0.82
C THR A 25 10.51 3.97 0.34
N ARG A 26 10.87 3.61 1.59
CA ARG A 26 10.11 4.03 2.77
C ARG A 26 10.12 5.55 2.95
N GLY A 27 11.24 6.21 2.66
CA GLY A 27 11.36 7.66 2.70
C GLY A 27 10.46 8.35 1.68
N THR A 28 10.37 7.80 0.47
CA THR A 28 9.51 8.30 -0.62
C THR A 28 8.04 8.21 -0.24
N VAL A 29 7.59 7.04 0.22
CA VAL A 29 6.20 6.85 0.62
C VAL A 29 5.87 7.76 1.81
N ARG A 30 6.75 7.87 2.82
CA ARG A 30 6.54 8.78 3.96
C ARG A 30 6.44 10.24 3.55
N LEU A 31 7.23 10.68 2.56
CA LEU A 31 7.16 12.03 2.05
C LEU A 31 5.80 12.29 1.37
N ALA A 32 5.35 11.36 0.52
CA ALA A 32 4.02 11.42 -0.09
C ALA A 32 2.89 11.47 0.95
N LEU A 33 2.99 10.65 2.01
CA LEU A 33 2.01 10.67 3.11
C LEU A 33 2.00 12.00 3.84
N LYS A 34 3.18 12.55 4.15
CA LYS A 34 3.30 13.84 4.83
C LYS A 34 2.69 14.97 4.00
N GLN A 35 2.88 14.97 2.68
CA GLN A 35 2.25 15.94 1.78
C GLN A 35 0.71 15.84 1.78
N ALA A 36 0.18 14.64 1.97
CA ALA A 36 -1.26 14.39 2.10
C ALA A 36 -1.80 14.62 3.53
N GLY A 37 -0.96 14.98 4.50
CA GLY A 37 -1.35 15.11 5.91
C GLY A 37 -1.65 13.77 6.60
N LEU A 38 -1.09 12.67 6.10
CA LEU A 38 -1.31 11.31 6.59
C LEU A 38 -0.05 10.75 7.27
N GLU A 39 -0.23 9.75 8.14
CA GLU A 39 0.87 9.09 8.82
C GLU A 39 0.98 7.59 8.47
N ALA A 40 2.22 7.11 8.27
CA ALA A 40 2.52 5.73 7.89
C ALA A 40 1.96 4.67 8.86
N ARG A 41 1.82 5.04 10.14
CA ARG A 41 1.37 4.13 11.21
C ARG A 41 -0.14 3.92 11.23
N THR A 42 -0.91 4.90 10.79
CA THR A 42 -2.37 4.93 10.94
C THR A 42 -3.10 4.93 9.61
N ILE A 43 -2.38 5.04 8.49
CA ILE A 43 -2.99 5.08 7.16
C ILE A 43 -3.75 3.79 6.84
N THR A 44 -4.97 3.96 6.32
CA THR A 44 -5.81 2.86 5.84
C THR A 44 -5.54 2.55 4.36
N ALA A 45 -6.03 1.40 3.88
CA ALA A 45 -5.93 1.04 2.47
C ALA A 45 -6.63 2.06 1.55
N ASP A 46 -7.84 2.52 1.91
CA ASP A 46 -8.54 3.56 1.15
C ASP A 46 -7.79 4.89 1.08
N GLN A 47 -7.22 5.34 2.20
CA GLN A 47 -6.38 6.54 2.21
C GLN A 47 -5.12 6.35 1.36
N MET A 48 -4.50 5.17 1.42
CA MET A 48 -3.35 4.84 0.59
C MET A 48 -3.69 4.84 -0.91
N LYS A 49 -4.89 4.36 -1.30
CA LYS A 49 -5.36 4.43 -2.71
C LYS A 49 -5.39 5.87 -3.22
N VAL A 50 -5.80 6.84 -2.39
CA VAL A 50 -5.80 8.26 -2.76
C VAL A 50 -4.38 8.79 -2.92
N VAL A 51 -3.46 8.44 -2.01
CA VAL A 51 -2.03 8.82 -2.11
C VAL A 51 -1.41 8.28 -3.39
N LEU A 52 -1.65 7.00 -3.70
CA LEU A 52 -1.18 6.35 -4.93
C LEU A 52 -1.71 7.04 -6.19
N GLU A 53 -2.90 7.62 -6.14
CA GLU A 53 -3.49 8.29 -7.29
C GLU A 53 -3.02 9.74 -7.44
N LYS A 54 -2.86 10.47 -6.34
CA LYS A 54 -2.76 11.94 -6.36
C LYS A 54 -1.37 12.47 -6.03
N VAL A 55 -0.54 11.71 -5.32
CA VAL A 55 0.72 12.22 -4.75
C VAL A 55 1.91 11.38 -5.19
N LEU A 56 1.84 10.05 -4.98
CA LEU A 56 2.99 9.18 -5.19
C LEU A 56 3.53 9.16 -6.63
N PRO A 57 2.71 9.25 -7.71
CA PRO A 57 3.24 9.31 -9.07
C PRO A 57 4.20 10.48 -9.29
N GLY A 58 3.90 11.65 -8.70
CA GLY A 58 4.78 12.82 -8.77
C GLY A 58 6.09 12.61 -8.02
N GLU A 59 6.03 11.99 -6.84
CA GLU A 59 7.20 11.66 -6.04
C GLU A 59 8.13 10.62 -6.69
N LEU A 60 7.56 9.65 -7.40
CA LEU A 60 8.30 8.65 -8.17
C LEU A 60 8.97 9.29 -9.40
N SER A 61 8.21 10.11 -10.14
CA SER A 61 8.75 10.83 -11.30
C SER A 61 9.88 11.80 -10.91
N ALA A 62 9.73 12.52 -9.80
CA ALA A 62 10.79 13.41 -9.28
C ALA A 62 12.08 12.66 -8.89
N ARG A 63 12.01 11.34 -8.69
CA ARG A 63 13.16 10.47 -8.42
C ARG A 63 13.70 9.75 -9.66
N GLY A 64 13.16 10.06 -10.84
CA GLY A 64 13.56 9.42 -12.10
C GLY A 64 13.00 8.00 -12.27
N ILE A 65 11.95 7.63 -11.53
CA ILE A 65 11.27 6.35 -11.74
C ILE A 65 10.26 6.50 -12.89
N ASP A 66 10.64 5.98 -14.05
CA ASP A 66 9.77 5.90 -15.22
C ASP A 66 8.62 4.91 -15.00
N GLY A 67 7.46 5.18 -15.58
CA GLY A 67 6.27 4.32 -15.42
C GLY A 67 5.66 4.33 -14.01
N GLY A 68 6.06 5.25 -13.13
CA GLY A 68 5.58 5.33 -11.75
C GLY A 68 4.05 5.48 -11.61
N ALA A 69 3.39 6.13 -12.58
CA ALA A 69 1.93 6.26 -12.61
C ALA A 69 1.24 4.90 -12.85
N ASP A 70 1.69 4.12 -13.83
CA ASP A 70 1.14 2.79 -14.12
C ASP A 70 1.39 1.83 -12.96
N LEU A 71 2.57 1.91 -12.34
CA LEU A 71 2.88 1.17 -11.12
C LEU A 71 1.88 1.51 -10.00
N CYS A 72 1.58 2.80 -9.77
CA CYS A 72 0.61 3.19 -8.77
C CYS A 72 -0.80 2.63 -9.04
N VAL A 73 -1.22 2.54 -10.30
CA VAL A 73 -2.50 1.89 -10.68
C VAL A 73 -2.49 0.40 -10.30
N GLN A 74 -1.40 -0.31 -10.58
CA GLN A 74 -1.25 -1.72 -10.21
C GLN A 74 -1.26 -1.93 -8.69
N LEU A 75 -0.59 -1.05 -7.93
CA LEU A 75 -0.56 -1.10 -6.47
C LEU A 75 -1.93 -0.86 -5.84
N LYS A 76 -2.72 0.05 -6.42
CA LYS A 76 -4.12 0.28 -5.99
C LYS A 76 -4.97 -0.98 -6.11
N ALA A 77 -4.80 -1.75 -7.17
CA ALA A 77 -5.50 -3.02 -7.35
C ALA A 77 -5.09 -4.06 -6.29
N GLY A 78 -3.80 -4.11 -5.94
CA GLY A 78 -3.28 -4.98 -4.89
C GLY A 78 -3.81 -4.66 -3.48
N LEU A 79 -4.01 -3.37 -3.17
CA LEU A 79 -4.56 -2.94 -1.86
C LEU A 79 -5.96 -3.48 -1.59
N ALA A 80 -6.79 -3.67 -2.62
CA ALA A 80 -8.12 -4.26 -2.46
C ALA A 80 -8.08 -5.72 -1.95
N GLY A 81 -6.94 -6.40 -2.08
CA GLY A 81 -6.72 -7.73 -1.51
C GLY A 81 -6.44 -7.69 0.00
N ILE A 82 -5.79 -6.63 0.50
CA ILE A 82 -5.46 -6.47 1.93
C ILE A 82 -6.72 -6.21 2.75
N GLU A 83 -7.66 -5.43 2.22
CA GLU A 83 -8.92 -5.13 2.88
C GLU A 83 -9.74 -6.40 3.14
N ARG A 84 -9.75 -7.34 2.18
CA ARG A 84 -10.46 -8.63 2.32
C ARG A 84 -9.77 -9.61 3.27
N GLY A 85 -8.45 -9.54 3.39
CA GLY A 85 -7.68 -10.37 4.34
C GLY A 85 -7.66 -9.81 5.77
N SER A 86 -8.12 -8.57 5.97
CA SER A 86 -8.16 -7.91 7.28
C SER A 86 -9.51 -8.03 7.99
N GLU A 87 -10.49 -8.71 7.39
CA GLU A 87 -11.66 -9.15 8.14
C GLU A 87 -11.19 -10.15 9.21
N PRO A 88 -11.52 -9.95 10.50
CA PRO A 88 -11.20 -10.94 11.51
C PRO A 88 -11.92 -12.24 11.11
N GLU A 89 -11.16 -13.30 10.86
CA GLU A 89 -11.71 -14.64 10.67
C GLU A 89 -12.49 -15.00 11.95
N THR A 90 -13.79 -14.77 11.93
CA THR A 90 -14.67 -15.20 13.01
C THR A 90 -14.81 -16.72 12.91
N PRO A 91 -14.99 -17.43 14.05
CA PRO A 91 -15.26 -18.86 14.02
C PRO A 91 -16.40 -19.22 13.04
N ASP A 92 -17.45 -18.38 12.96
CA ASP A 92 -18.54 -18.49 12.00
C ASP A 92 -18.10 -18.52 10.53
N ALA A 93 -17.12 -17.69 10.14
CA ALA A 93 -16.58 -17.68 8.78
C ALA A 93 -15.82 -19.00 8.46
N VAL A 94 -15.16 -19.58 9.46
CA VAL A 94 -14.44 -20.87 9.33
C VAL A 94 -15.43 -22.04 9.24
N PHE A 95 -16.48 -22.06 10.07
CA PHE A 95 -17.51 -23.11 10.06
C PHE A 95 -18.29 -23.13 8.73
N ARG A 96 -18.60 -21.97 8.16
CA ARG A 96 -19.28 -21.88 6.85
C ARG A 96 -18.40 -22.42 5.70
N ARG A 97 -17.08 -22.29 5.80
CA ARG A 97 -16.12 -22.82 4.80
C ARG A 97 -15.95 -24.34 4.89
N LEU A 98 -15.97 -24.91 6.09
CA LEU A 98 -15.71 -26.35 6.30
C LEU A 98 -16.98 -27.20 6.35
N GLY A 99 -18.15 -26.61 6.55
CA GLY A 99 -19.43 -27.31 6.68
C GLY A 99 -20.30 -27.38 5.42
N GLY A 100 -19.82 -26.89 4.28
CA GLY A 100 -20.56 -26.90 3.01
C GLY A 100 -20.16 -28.07 2.12
N SER A 101 -20.72 -29.26 2.37
CA SER A 101 -20.78 -30.41 1.46
C SER A 101 -22.23 -30.81 1.25
#